data_AF-A0A955SQI1-F1
#
_entry.id   AF-A0A955SQI1-F1
#
_cell.length_a   1.000
_cell.length_b   1.000
_cell.length_c   1.000
_cell.angle_alpha   90.00
_cell.angle_beta   90.00
_cell.angle_gamma   90.00
#
_symmetry.space_group_name_H-M   'P 1'
#
loop_
_entity.id
_entity.type
_entity.pdbx_description
1 polymer ?
#
loop_
_entity_poly.entity_id
_entity_poly.type
_entity_poly.pdbx_seq_one_letter_code
_entity_poly.pdbx_strand_id
1 'polypeptide(L)'
;MKPIDNPSDIDLTKHGVIEASAGTGKTYTLENLVVRILVEERVPIEKILLVTFTEKATGEMGQRIRANLEKAIRDGTRSAEEKEILQHALDRFDEASIQTIHGFCQKMLRLYAL
;
A
#
# COMPACT_ATOMS: atom_id res chain seq x y z
N MET A 1 -12.01 -18.11 9.78
CA MET A 1 -11.06 -16.97 9.78
C MET A 1 -11.15 -16.34 11.16
N LYS A 2 -10.05 -16.14 11.89
CA LYS A 2 -10.11 -15.42 13.18
C LYS A 2 -10.18 -13.91 12.88
N PRO A 3 -11.07 -13.15 13.55
CA PRO A 3 -11.04 -11.70 13.47
C PRO A 3 -9.67 -11.18 13.89
N ILE A 4 -9.19 -10.17 13.16
CA ILE A 4 -7.96 -9.45 13.50
C ILE A 4 -8.40 -8.10 14.03
N ASP A 5 -8.13 -7.84 15.31
CA ASP A 5 -8.57 -6.63 16.00
C ASP A 5 -7.58 -5.46 15.80
N ASN A 6 -6.30 -5.76 15.50
CA ASN A 6 -5.26 -4.76 15.27
C ASN A 6 -4.59 -4.99 13.89
N PRO A 7 -4.51 -3.97 13.02
CA PRO A 7 -3.76 -4.04 11.77
C PRO A 7 -2.33 -4.56 11.88
N SER A 8 -1.64 -4.42 13.02
CA SER A 8 -0.31 -4.99 13.25
C SER A 8 -0.28 -6.52 13.23
N ASP A 9 -1.40 -7.16 13.54
CA ASP A 9 -1.47 -8.62 13.69
C ASP A 9 -1.74 -9.32 12.35
N ILE A 10 -1.90 -8.54 11.27
CA ILE A 10 -2.00 -9.06 9.91
C ILE A 10 -0.64 -9.63 9.51
N ASP A 11 -0.61 -10.95 9.31
CA ASP A 11 0.50 -11.70 8.71
C ASP A 11 0.60 -11.35 7.22
N LEU A 12 1.65 -10.61 6.87
CA LEU A 12 1.89 -10.09 5.51
C LEU A 12 2.24 -11.19 4.50
N THR A 13 2.57 -12.39 4.96
CA THR A 13 2.99 -13.52 4.12
C THR A 13 1.82 -14.41 3.70
N LYS A 14 0.60 -14.10 4.13
CA LYS A 14 -0.60 -14.91 3.88
C LYS A 14 -1.68 -14.11 3.17
N HIS A 15 -2.58 -14.85 2.51
CA HIS A 15 -3.81 -14.27 1.97
C HIS A 15 -4.73 -13.84 3.12
N GLY A 16 -5.26 -12.62 3.03
CA GLY A 16 -6.17 -12.05 4.02
C GLY A 16 -7.38 -11.39 3.37
N VAL A 17 -8.49 -11.38 4.10
CA VAL A 17 -9.68 -10.59 3.76
C VAL A 17 -9.93 -9.65 4.92
N ILE A 18 -10.03 -8.35 4.63
CA ILE A 18 -10.33 -7.33 5.63
C ILE A 18 -11.80 -6.98 5.46
N GLU A 19 -12.64 -7.57 6.29
CA GLU A 19 -14.03 -7.14 6.41
C GLU A 19 -14.06 -5.85 7.23
N ALA A 20 -14.79 -4.85 6.74
CA ALA A 20 -15.19 -3.78 7.63
C ALA A 20 -16.44 -3.06 7.14
N SER A 21 -17.11 -2.40 8.07
CA SER A 21 -18.33 -1.64 7.84
C SER A 21 -18.06 -0.19 7.44
N ALA A 22 -19.07 0.54 6.96
CA ALA A 22 -18.91 1.96 6.63
C ALA A 22 -18.29 2.71 7.83
N GLY A 23 -17.29 3.56 7.57
CA GLY A 23 -16.64 4.38 8.61
C GLY A 23 -15.61 3.66 9.50
N THR A 24 -15.35 2.36 9.36
CA THR A 24 -14.47 1.62 10.27
C THR A 24 -13.01 1.50 9.79
N GLY A 25 -12.54 2.44 8.98
CA GLY A 25 -11.10 2.55 8.68
C GLY A 25 -10.49 1.53 7.71
N LYS A 26 -11.26 0.82 6.86
CA LYS A 26 -10.70 -0.13 5.84
C LYS A 26 -9.56 0.46 5.04
N THR A 27 -9.83 1.63 4.49
CA THR A 27 -8.90 2.34 3.62
C THR A 27 -7.65 2.74 4.40
N TYR A 28 -7.83 3.20 5.63
CA TYR A 28 -6.72 3.45 6.55
C TYR A 28 -5.88 2.20 6.82
N THR A 29 -6.51 1.04 7.05
CA THR A 29 -5.80 -0.22 7.24
C THR A 29 -4.98 -0.61 6.02
N LEU A 30 -5.58 -0.57 4.82
CA LEU A 30 -4.88 -0.88 3.56
C LEU A 30 -3.67 0.04 3.34
N GLU A 31 -3.82 1.32 3.62
CA GLU A 31 -2.75 2.31 3.41
C GLU A 31 -1.59 2.13 4.39
N ASN A 32 -1.88 1.73 5.64
CA ASN A 32 -0.84 1.39 6.62
C ASN A 32 -0.16 0.05 6.30
N LEU A 33 -0.87 -0.90 5.68
CA LEU A 33 -0.27 -2.15 5.23
C LEU A 33 0.83 -1.93 4.20
N VAL A 34 0.71 -0.92 3.33
CA VAL A 34 1.77 -0.57 2.38
C VAL A 34 3.06 -0.19 3.12
N VAL A 35 2.96 0.67 4.14
CA VAL A 35 4.11 1.06 4.97
C VAL A 35 4.73 -0.17 5.65
N ARG A 36 3.90 -1.06 6.19
CA ARG A 36 4.35 -2.31 6.81
C ARG A 36 5.07 -3.22 5.81
N ILE A 37 4.52 -3.43 4.62
CA ILE A 37 5.15 -4.25 3.57
C ILE A 37 6.52 -3.69 3.15
N LEU A 38 6.64 -2.36 3.07
CA LEU A 38 7.91 -1.72 2.73
C LEU A 38 8.99 -1.97 3.78
N VAL A 39 8.65 -1.87 5.07
CA VAL A 39 9.64 -1.96 6.17
C VAL A 39 9.86 -3.38 6.69
N GLU A 40 8.79 -4.16 6.85
CA GLU A 40 8.84 -5.52 7.43
C GLU A 40 9.28 -6.55 6.37
N GLU A 41 8.70 -6.49 5.17
CA GLU A 41 8.99 -7.44 4.09
C GLU A 41 10.05 -6.93 3.10
N ARG A 42 10.50 -5.68 3.27
CA ARG A 42 11.50 -5.02 2.39
C ARG A 42 11.14 -5.08 0.91
N VAL A 43 9.84 -5.05 0.59
CA VAL A 43 9.34 -5.07 -0.78
C VAL A 43 9.39 -3.64 -1.35
N PRO A 44 10.07 -3.39 -2.48
CA PRO A 44 10.08 -2.09 -3.13
C PRO A 44 8.67 -1.63 -3.55
N ILE A 45 8.41 -0.33 -3.53
CA ILE A 45 7.06 0.20 -3.80
C ILE A 45 6.55 -0.13 -5.20
N GLU A 46 7.45 -0.19 -6.19
CA GLU A 46 7.15 -0.57 -7.57
C GLU A 46 6.74 -2.06 -7.73
N LYS A 47 6.95 -2.87 -6.68
CA LYS A 47 6.53 -4.28 -6.60
C LYS A 47 5.20 -4.48 -5.88
N ILE A 48 4.58 -3.42 -5.37
CA ILE A 48 3.27 -3.47 -4.71
C ILE A 48 2.19 -3.06 -5.72
N LEU A 49 1.21 -3.95 -5.95
CA LEU A 49 0.05 -3.67 -6.78
C LEU A 49 -1.17 -3.34 -5.91
N LEU A 50 -1.71 -2.14 -6.08
CA LEU A 50 -2.93 -1.66 -5.45
C LEU A 50 -3.97 -1.38 -6.52
N VAL A 51 -5.11 -2.09 -6.44
CA VAL A 51 -6.21 -1.93 -7.41
C VAL A 51 -7.51 -1.53 -6.71
N THR A 52 -8.27 -0.65 -7.36
CA THR A 52 -9.59 -0.20 -6.88
C THR A 52 -10.57 0.01 -8.02
N PHE A 53 -11.82 0.39 -7.72
CA PHE A 53 -12.88 0.50 -8.71
C PHE A 53 -12.92 1.83 -9.47
N THR A 54 -12.52 2.93 -8.84
CA THR A 54 -12.70 4.27 -9.42
C THR A 54 -11.40 5.06 -9.46
N GLU A 55 -11.24 5.90 -10.48
CA GLU A 55 -10.10 6.79 -10.62
C GLU A 55 -9.97 7.77 -9.43
N LYS A 56 -11.11 8.21 -8.89
CA LYS A 56 -11.15 9.02 -7.66
C LYS A 56 -10.53 8.26 -6.49
N ALA A 57 -10.90 6.99 -6.30
CA ALA A 57 -10.33 6.17 -5.22
C ALA A 57 -8.83 5.91 -5.42
N THR A 58 -8.38 5.74 -6.67
CA THR A 58 -6.94 5.65 -7.01
C THR A 58 -6.19 6.89 -6.54
N GLY A 59 -6.66 8.08 -6.93
CA GLY A 59 -6.02 9.35 -6.56
C GLY A 59 -6.01 9.61 -5.06
N GLU A 60 -7.14 9.36 -4.40
CA GLU A 60 -7.23 9.50 -2.94
C GLU A 60 -6.31 8.51 -2.19
N MET A 61 -6.24 7.26 -2.64
CA MET A 61 -5.36 6.25 -2.06
C MET A 61 -3.88 6.63 -2.23
N GLY A 62 -3.49 7.09 -3.41
CA GLY A 62 -2.12 7.57 -3.66
C GLY A 62 -1.74 8.73 -2.73
N GLN A 63 -2.61 9.72 -2.57
CA GLN A 63 -2.37 10.84 -1.65
C GLN A 63 -2.20 10.38 -0.20
N ARG A 64 -3.06 9.47 0.27
CA ARG A 64 -3.01 8.97 1.65
C ARG A 64 -1.80 8.09 1.91
N ILE A 65 -1.39 7.24 0.97
CA ILE A 65 -0.15 6.44 1.11
C ILE A 65 1.07 7.37 1.18
N ARG A 66 1.16 8.35 0.28
CA ARG A 66 2.27 9.34 0.30
C ARG A 66 2.35 10.06 1.65
N ALA A 67 1.21 10.53 2.16
CA ALA A 67 1.14 11.17 3.48
C ALA A 67 1.56 10.23 4.62
N ASN A 68 1.20 8.94 4.54
CA ASN A 68 1.61 7.93 5.51
C ASN A 68 3.11 7.65 5.47
N LEU A 69 3.73 7.61 4.28
CA LEU A 69 5.19 7.50 4.14
C LEU A 69 5.90 8.68 4.80
N GLU A 70 5.49 9.90 4.47
CA GLU A 70 6.04 11.13 5.05
C GLU A 70 5.89 11.16 6.58
N LYS A 71 4.73 10.73 7.10
CA LYS A 71 4.49 10.62 8.53
C LYS A 71 5.40 9.58 9.17
N ALA A 72 5.57 8.42 8.54
CA ALA A 72 6.41 7.34 9.03
C ALA A 72 7.90 7.73 9.03
N ILE A 73 8.38 8.46 8.03
CA ILE A 73 9.75 8.98 7.99
C ILE A 73 10.03 9.93 9.17
N ARG A 74 9.05 10.78 9.52
CA ARG A 74 9.15 11.71 10.66
C ARG A 74 8.97 11.04 12.02
N ASP A 75 8.58 9.77 12.07
CA ASP A 75 8.38 9.04 13.32
C ASP A 75 9.72 8.85 14.05
N GLY A 76 9.83 9.40 15.26
CA GLY A 76 11.03 9.31 16.10
C GLY A 76 11.32 7.89 16.58
N THR A 77 10.34 6.98 16.54
CA THR A 77 10.48 5.60 17.01
C THR A 77 11.08 4.66 15.97
N ARG A 78 11.07 5.03 14.69
CA ARG A 78 11.66 4.22 13.61
C ARG A 78 13.18 4.34 13.56
N SER A 79 13.82 3.22 13.24
CA SER A 79 15.26 3.13 13.03
C SER A 79 15.72 3.94 11.80
N ALA A 80 17.02 4.22 11.72
CA ALA A 80 17.60 4.91 10.56
C ALA A 80 17.41 4.11 9.26
N GLU A 81 17.55 2.78 9.34
CA GLU A 81 17.37 1.87 8.20
C GLU A 81 15.92 1.92 7.67
N GLU A 82 14.92 1.84 8.56
CA GLU A 82 13.51 1.95 8.15
C GLU A 82 13.22 3.30 7.49
N LYS A 83 13.80 4.39 8.02
CA LYS A 83 13.62 5.73 7.43
C LYS A 83 14.24 5.82 6.04
N GLU A 84 15.39 5.19 5.83
CA GLU A 84 16.03 5.12 4.51
C GLU A 84 15.16 4.35 3.50
N ILE A 85 14.63 3.19 3.91
CA ILE A 85 13.69 2.40 3.08
C ILE A 85 12.47 3.24 2.70
N LEU A 86 11.85 3.92 3.68
CA LEU A 86 10.67 4.74 3.46
C LEU A 86 10.98 5.97 2.59
N GLN A 87 12.14 6.60 2.76
CA GLN A 87 12.58 7.71 1.92
C GLN A 87 12.78 7.27 0.48
N HIS A 88 13.45 6.13 0.26
CA HIS A 88 13.63 5.57 -1.07
C HIS A 88 12.28 5.21 -1.72
N ALA A 89 11.33 4.67 -0.96
CA ALA A 89 9.97 4.43 -1.45
C ALA A 89 9.22 5.72 -1.81
N LEU A 90 9.44 6.80 -1.07
CA LEU A 90 8.86 8.11 -1.36
C LEU A 90 9.47 8.75 -2.62
N ASP A 91 10.78 8.61 -2.81
CA ASP A 91 11.49 9.13 -3.99
C ASP A 91 11.04 8.42 -5.28
N ARG A 92 10.70 7.14 -5.17
CA ARG A 92 10.19 6.31 -6.29
C ARG A 92 8.67 6.15 -6.28
N PHE A 93 7.96 7.01 -5.56
CA PHE A 93 6.51 6.87 -5.38
C PHE A 93 5.75 6.94 -6.71
N ASP A 94 6.24 7.67 -7.69
CA ASP A 94 5.64 7.78 -9.03
C ASP A 94 5.71 6.45 -9.81
N GLU A 95 6.53 5.50 -9.38
CA GLU A 95 6.60 4.14 -9.92
C GLU A 95 5.62 3.16 -9.24
N ALA A 96 4.92 3.60 -8.18
CA ALA A 96 3.95 2.77 -7.47
C ALA A 96 2.78 2.38 -8.38
N SER A 97 2.40 1.10 -8.35
CA SER A 97 1.28 0.59 -9.15
C SER A 97 -0.05 0.75 -8.40
N ILE A 98 -0.60 1.97 -8.41
CA ILE A 98 -1.93 2.30 -7.86
C ILE A 98 -2.86 2.60 -9.03
N GLN A 99 -3.80 1.69 -9.30
CA GLN A 99 -4.60 1.74 -10.54
C GLN A 99 -6.05 1.33 -10.31
N THR A 100 -6.92 1.62 -11.28
CA THR A 100 -8.19 0.91 -11.35
C THR A 100 -8.00 -0.53 -11.83
N ILE A 101 -8.93 -1.43 -11.49
CA ILE A 101 -8.94 -2.81 -11.99
C ILE A 101 -8.87 -2.83 -13.53
N HIS A 102 -9.66 -2.00 -14.19
CA HIS A 102 -9.66 -1.88 -15.66
C HIS A 102 -8.31 -1.38 -16.19
N GLY A 103 -7.72 -0.36 -15.57
CA GLY A 103 -6.41 0.17 -15.97
C GLY A 103 -5.31 -0.89 -15.86
N PHE A 104 -5.31 -1.68 -14.79
CA PHE A 104 -4.38 -2.79 -14.62
C PHE A 104 -4.56 -3.86 -15.70
N CYS A 105 -5.80 -4.33 -15.92
CA CYS A 105 -6.08 -5.33 -16.96
C CYS A 105 -5.63 -4.85 -18.35
N GLN A 106 -5.89 -3.59 -18.70
CA GLN A 106 -5.46 -3.03 -19.98
C GLN A 106 -3.94 -2.94 -20.11
N LYS A 107 -3.23 -2.58 -19.03
CA LYS A 107 -1.76 -2.59 -18.98
C LYS A 107 -1.21 -3.99 -19.25
N MET A 108 -1.76 -5.02 -18.60
CA MET A 108 -1.34 -6.41 -18.80
C MET A 108 -1.57 -6.88 -20.25
N LEU A 109 -2.74 -6.57 -20.83
CA LEU A 109 -3.02 -6.92 -22.22
C LEU A 109 -2.04 -6.26 -23.20
N ARG A 110 -1.63 -5.02 -22.96
CA ARG A 110 -0.65 -4.32 -23.82
C ARG A 110 0.76 -4.90 -23.69
N LEU A 111 1.18 -5.26 -22.47
CA LEU A 111 2.52 -5.78 -22.21
C LEU A 111 2.74 -7.19 -22.77
N TYR A 112 1.67 -7.97 -22.89
CA TYR A 112 1.72 -9.37 -23.33
C TYR A 112 0.90 -9.64 -24.60
N ALA A 113 0.54 -8.60 -25.35
CA ALA A 113 0.02 -8.76 -26.70
C ALA A 113 1.14 -9.30 -27.60
N LEU A 114 0.88 -10.44 -28.25
CA LEU A 114 1.76 -11.06 -29.25
C LEU A 114 1.87 -10.18 -30.51
#